data_AF-A0A820MUE1-F1
#
_entry.id   AF-A0A820MUE1-F1
#
_cell.length_a   1.000
_cell.length_b   1.000
_cell.length_c   1.000
_cell.angle_alpha   90.00
_cell.angle_beta   90.00
_cell.angle_gamma   90.00
#
_symmetry.space_group_name_H-M   'P 1'
#
loop_
_entity.id
_entity.type
_entity.pdbx_description
1 polymer ?
#
loop_
_entity_poly.entity_id
_entity_poly.type
_entity_poly.pdbx_seq_one_letter_code
_entity_poly.pdbx_strand_id
1 'polypeptide(L)'
;MCSHDTATNAVKCTCKTGYTNTGSNGHVTCTLTAGRCSANVNPKHVNATTTTFQKGTCPTSSNGCRYGWHFSTPDISTLFVSIECQFKIAGRVTRMIQTPSTQHAYVYTSTQDTLLSATAVVNGATKSFSLLHVCGD
;
A
#
# COMPACT_ATOMS: atom_id res chain seq x y z
N MET A 1 -0.55 3.75 -14.50
CA MET A 1 0.67 3.06 -14.97
C MET A 1 0.65 3.14 -16.46
N CYS A 2 1.72 3.64 -17.10
CA CYS A 2 1.73 3.83 -18.54
C CYS A 2 2.87 2.99 -19.15
N SER A 3 2.61 2.37 -20.28
CA SER A 3 3.56 1.65 -21.12
C SER A 3 3.30 1.98 -22.58
N HIS A 4 4.15 1.50 -23.48
CA HIS A 4 3.87 1.57 -24.91
C HIS A 4 3.35 0.22 -25.41
N ASP A 5 2.45 0.27 -26.39
CA ASP A 5 2.10 -0.88 -27.20
C ASP A 5 3.29 -1.30 -28.06
N THR A 6 3.64 -2.59 -28.06
CA THR A 6 4.86 -3.08 -28.71
C THR A 6 4.80 -3.10 -30.24
N ALA A 7 3.60 -3.00 -30.83
CA ALA A 7 3.44 -3.01 -32.29
C ALA A 7 3.28 -1.59 -32.87
N THR A 8 2.59 -0.71 -32.14
CA THR A 8 2.20 0.62 -32.63
C THR A 8 2.93 1.77 -31.95
N ASN A 9 3.70 1.50 -30.88
CA ASN A 9 4.27 2.49 -29.97
C ASN A 9 3.24 3.42 -29.30
N ALA A 10 1.94 3.13 -29.40
CA ALA A 10 0.90 3.91 -28.77
C ALA A 10 1.02 3.83 -27.24
N VAL A 11 0.89 4.98 -26.55
CA VAL A 11 0.89 5.02 -25.09
C VAL A 11 -0.39 4.35 -24.56
N LYS A 12 -0.22 3.34 -23.71
CA LYS A 12 -1.28 2.63 -22.98
C LYS A 12 -1.16 2.94 -21.50
N CYS A 13 -2.12 3.68 -20.95
CA CYS A 13 -2.19 3.94 -19.53
C CYS A 13 -3.35 3.16 -18.89
N THR A 14 -3.06 2.51 -17.76
CA THR A 14 -4.04 1.85 -16.89
C THR A 14 -4.10 2.52 -15.53
N CYS A 15 -5.24 2.44 -14.88
CA CYS A 15 -5.39 2.98 -13.53
C CYS A 15 -4.72 2.07 -12.49
N LYS A 16 -4.21 2.68 -11.41
CA LYS A 16 -3.67 1.93 -10.27
C LYS A 16 -4.79 1.09 -9.63
N THR A 17 -4.43 -0.02 -8.99
CA THR A 17 -5.36 -0.82 -8.20
C THR A 17 -6.11 0.06 -7.20
N GLY A 18 -7.44 -0.01 -7.23
CA GLY A 18 -8.29 0.91 -6.46
C GLY A 18 -9.05 1.94 -7.31
N TYR A 19 -8.61 2.17 -8.55
CA TYR A 19 -9.13 3.21 -9.43
C TYR A 19 -9.67 2.64 -10.74
N THR A 20 -10.67 3.31 -11.29
CA THR A 20 -11.31 2.98 -12.58
C THR A 20 -11.00 4.07 -13.60
N ASN A 21 -10.74 3.69 -14.86
CA ASN A 21 -10.61 4.67 -15.94
C ASN A 21 -12.01 5.20 -16.31
N THR A 22 -12.22 6.49 -16.09
CA THR A 22 -13.44 7.22 -16.43
C THR A 22 -13.21 8.28 -17.51
N GLY A 23 -12.01 8.30 -18.09
CA GLY A 23 -11.70 9.16 -19.23
C GLY A 23 -12.30 8.65 -20.54
N SER A 24 -12.17 9.46 -21.58
CA SER A 24 -12.63 9.17 -22.95
C SER A 24 -11.51 9.42 -23.97
N ASN A 25 -11.64 8.82 -25.17
CA ASN A 25 -10.85 9.10 -26.38
C ASN A 25 -9.39 9.54 -26.15
N GLY A 26 -8.53 8.59 -25.78
CA GLY A 26 -7.08 8.83 -25.65
C GLY A 26 -6.65 9.55 -24.36
N HIS A 27 -7.59 10.03 -23.55
CA HIS A 27 -7.31 10.63 -22.24
C HIS A 27 -7.70 9.67 -21.12
N VAL A 28 -6.73 9.21 -20.33
CA VAL A 28 -6.98 8.33 -19.18
C VAL A 28 -7.17 9.17 -17.94
N THR A 29 -8.38 9.14 -17.37
CA THR A 29 -8.70 9.77 -16.09
C THR A 29 -9.00 8.68 -15.08
N CYS A 30 -8.20 8.61 -14.01
CA CYS A 30 -8.37 7.59 -12.98
C CYS A 30 -9.10 8.17 -11.78
N THR A 31 -10.35 7.76 -11.62
CA THR A 31 -11.15 8.10 -10.44
C THR A 31 -11.20 6.93 -9.47
N LEU A 32 -11.32 7.22 -8.19
CA LEU A 32 -11.47 6.18 -7.17
C LEU A 32 -12.71 5.34 -7.49
N THR A 33 -12.58 4.01 -7.49
CA THR A 33 -13.73 3.13 -7.77
C THR A 33 -14.82 3.35 -6.70
N ALA A 34 -16.08 3.39 -7.11
CA ALA A 34 -17.22 3.53 -6.20
C ALA A 34 -17.18 2.47 -5.08
N GLY A 35 -17.55 2.86 -3.86
CA GLY A 35 -17.49 1.99 -2.67
C GLY A 35 -16.10 1.89 -2.04
N ARG A 36 -15.09 2.60 -2.58
CA ARG A 36 -13.76 2.71 -1.98
C ARG A 36 -13.52 4.09 -1.39
N CYS A 37 -12.60 4.16 -0.45
CA CYS A 37 -12.07 5.43 0.03
C CYS A 37 -10.55 5.39 0.19
N SER A 38 -9.96 6.59 0.26
CA SER A 38 -8.59 6.76 0.71
C SER A 38 -8.56 6.84 2.23
N ALA A 39 -7.71 6.03 2.84
CA ALA A 39 -7.42 6.00 4.26
C ALA A 39 -5.94 6.34 4.49
N ASN A 40 -5.62 6.97 5.62
CA ASN A 40 -4.25 7.27 6.00
C ASN A 40 -3.85 6.47 7.24
N VAL A 41 -2.55 6.19 7.37
CA VAL A 41 -2.05 5.59 8.61
C VAL A 41 -2.36 6.53 9.79
N ASN A 42 -2.73 5.94 10.92
CA ASN A 42 -2.91 6.68 12.17
C ASN A 42 -1.67 7.55 12.43
N PRO A 43 -1.83 8.87 12.65
CA PRO A 43 -0.71 9.78 12.87
C PRO A 43 0.24 9.34 13.99
N LYS A 44 -0.25 8.58 14.99
CA LYS A 44 0.58 8.03 16.07
C LYS A 44 1.65 7.03 15.60
N HIS A 45 1.50 6.47 14.41
CA HIS A 45 2.46 5.52 13.83
C HIS A 45 3.39 6.16 12.80
N VAL A 46 3.23 7.45 12.54
CA VAL A 46 4.21 8.21 11.76
C VAL A 46 5.50 8.31 12.58
N ASN A 47 6.64 8.22 11.90
CA ASN A 47 7.98 8.09 12.47
C ASN A 47 8.23 6.79 13.26
N ALA A 48 7.35 5.78 13.15
CA ALA A 48 7.67 4.44 13.63
C ALA A 48 8.91 3.91 12.90
N THR A 49 9.78 3.23 13.64
CA THR A 49 11.01 2.63 13.09
C THR A 49 10.98 1.11 13.26
N THR A 50 11.69 0.40 12.37
CA THR A 50 11.84 -1.07 12.47
C THR A 50 12.59 -1.53 13.72
N THR A 51 13.27 -0.64 14.44
CA THR A 51 14.07 -0.96 15.63
C THR A 51 13.36 -0.62 16.94
N THR A 52 12.47 0.37 16.94
CA THR A 52 11.81 0.86 18.17
C THR A 52 10.32 0.54 18.23
N PHE A 53 9.68 0.16 17.12
CA PHE A 53 8.28 -0.21 17.12
C PHE A 53 8.09 -1.66 17.58
N GLN A 54 6.87 -1.99 18.04
CA GLN A 54 6.53 -3.34 18.49
C GLN A 54 6.89 -4.39 17.44
N LYS A 55 7.66 -5.41 17.85
CA LYS A 55 8.06 -6.54 17.01
C LYS A 55 6.96 -7.61 16.98
N GLY A 56 6.81 -8.26 15.83
CA GLY A 56 5.91 -9.40 15.65
C GLY A 56 6.33 -10.27 14.47
N THR A 57 5.47 -11.22 14.10
CA THR A 57 5.71 -12.16 12.99
C THR A 57 5.11 -11.65 11.69
N CYS A 58 5.83 -11.79 10.58
CA CYS A 58 5.31 -11.52 9.24
C CYS A 58 5.44 -12.73 8.33
N PRO A 59 4.61 -12.82 7.27
CA PRO A 59 4.83 -13.75 6.18
C PRO A 59 6.26 -13.64 5.61
N THR A 60 6.73 -14.69 4.95
CA THR A 60 8.01 -14.63 4.24
C THR A 60 7.92 -13.62 3.09
N SER A 61 8.94 -12.77 2.96
CA SER A 61 9.04 -11.88 1.80
C SER A 61 9.60 -12.66 0.60
N SER A 62 9.05 -12.41 -0.58
CA SER A 62 9.43 -13.13 -1.80
C SER A 62 10.76 -12.66 -2.43
N ASN A 63 11.37 -11.58 -1.94
CA ASN A 63 12.54 -10.96 -2.58
C ASN A 63 13.73 -10.70 -1.64
N GLY A 64 13.80 -11.39 -0.49
CA GLY A 64 14.91 -11.18 0.46
C GLY A 64 14.85 -9.87 1.25
N CYS A 65 13.77 -9.08 1.13
CA CYS A 65 13.51 -7.96 2.03
C CYS A 65 13.22 -8.50 3.44
N ARG A 66 13.99 -8.06 4.44
CA ARG A 66 13.88 -8.63 5.80
C ARG A 66 12.94 -7.83 6.68
N TYR A 67 12.83 -6.52 6.44
CA TYR A 67 12.13 -5.60 7.34
C TYR A 67 10.69 -5.39 6.87
N GLY A 68 9.76 -6.09 7.52
CA GLY A 68 8.34 -6.00 7.19
C GLY A 68 7.57 -5.05 8.11
N TRP A 69 6.51 -4.51 7.56
CA TRP A 69 5.61 -3.53 8.16
C TRP A 69 4.20 -4.06 8.02
N HIS A 70 3.56 -4.39 9.13
CA HIS A 70 2.24 -5.00 9.16
C HIS A 70 1.17 -3.99 9.53
N PHE A 71 0.27 -3.72 8.60
CA PHE A 71 -0.85 -2.80 8.75
C PHE A 71 -2.17 -3.54 8.86
N SER A 72 -3.13 -2.96 9.58
CA SER A 72 -4.50 -3.45 9.64
C SER A 72 -5.52 -2.33 9.53
N THR A 73 -6.63 -2.62 8.87
CA THR A 73 -7.84 -1.80 8.97
C THR A 73 -8.53 -2.02 10.33
N PRO A 74 -9.41 -1.09 10.77
CA PRO A 74 -10.08 -1.18 12.07
C PRO A 74 -10.99 -2.40 12.23
N ASP A 75 -11.56 -2.88 11.13
CA ASP A 75 -12.53 -3.98 11.11
C ASP A 75 -12.43 -4.80 9.82
N ILE A 76 -12.97 -6.02 9.84
CA ILE A 76 -12.99 -6.95 8.71
C ILE A 76 -13.94 -6.54 7.58
N SER A 77 -14.81 -5.55 7.81
CA SER A 77 -15.68 -5.01 6.75
C SER A 77 -14.95 -4.02 5.85
N THR A 78 -13.80 -3.51 6.32
CA THR A 78 -12.92 -2.65 5.55
C THR A 78 -11.67 -3.38 5.11
N LEU A 79 -11.50 -3.57 3.80
CA LEU A 79 -10.43 -4.40 3.24
C LEU A 79 -9.43 -3.55 2.46
N PHE A 80 -8.14 -3.84 2.60
CA PHE A 80 -7.13 -3.20 1.77
C PHE A 80 -7.33 -3.56 0.29
N VAL A 81 -7.12 -2.59 -0.58
CA VAL A 81 -7.11 -2.75 -2.04
C VAL A 81 -5.72 -2.43 -2.58
N SER A 82 -5.12 -1.36 -2.07
CA SER A 82 -3.72 -1.00 -2.29
C SER A 82 -3.21 -0.21 -1.10
N ILE A 83 -1.89 -0.22 -0.91
CA ILE A 83 -1.21 0.65 0.06
C ILE A 83 0.03 1.23 -0.58
N GLU A 84 0.32 2.45 -0.18
CA GLU A 84 1.51 3.20 -0.54
C GLU A 84 2.12 3.73 0.75
N CYS A 85 3.35 3.34 1.01
CA CYS A 85 4.13 3.81 2.14
C CYS A 85 5.26 4.70 1.65
N GLN A 86 5.50 5.81 2.33
CA GLN A 86 6.70 6.60 2.21
C GLN A 86 7.61 6.28 3.39
N PHE A 87 8.79 5.79 3.09
CA PHE A 87 9.86 5.56 4.05
C PHE A 87 10.99 6.57 3.87
N LYS A 88 11.84 6.69 4.90
CA LYS A 88 12.98 7.61 4.90
C LYS A 88 14.09 7.15 3.95
N ILE A 89 14.40 5.85 3.91
CA ILE A 89 15.50 5.29 3.11
C ILE A 89 14.98 4.65 1.82
N ALA A 90 14.02 3.74 1.92
CA ALA A 90 13.45 3.02 0.78
C ALA A 90 12.59 3.89 -0.13
N GLY A 91 12.27 5.11 0.31
CA GLY A 91 11.41 6.03 -0.43
C GLY A 91 9.97 5.51 -0.52
N ARG A 92 9.37 5.67 -1.70
CA ARG A 92 7.98 5.30 -1.96
C ARG A 92 7.86 3.83 -2.31
N VAL A 93 7.14 3.07 -1.50
CA VAL A 93 6.89 1.62 -1.68
C VAL A 93 5.39 1.38 -1.85
N THR A 94 5.01 0.79 -2.99
CA THR A 94 3.59 0.50 -3.32
C THR A 94 3.27 -0.99 -3.42
N ARG A 95 4.26 -1.87 -3.16
CA ARG A 95 4.08 -3.31 -3.26
C ARG A 95 3.57 -3.85 -1.93
N MET A 96 2.32 -4.31 -1.95
CA MET A 96 1.64 -4.94 -0.83
C MET A 96 1.65 -6.46 -0.98
N ILE A 97 1.81 -7.18 0.13
CA ILE A 97 1.41 -8.58 0.25
C ILE A 97 0.13 -8.60 1.09
N GLN A 98 -0.97 -9.11 0.53
CA GLN A 98 -2.24 -9.26 1.24
C GLN A 98 -2.38 -10.67 1.80
N THR A 99 -2.97 -10.78 2.98
CA THR A 99 -3.47 -12.07 3.47
C THR A 99 -4.83 -12.39 2.84
N PRO A 100 -5.28 -13.65 2.88
CA PRO A 100 -6.61 -14.03 2.40
C PRO A 100 -7.76 -13.24 3.03
N SER A 101 -7.60 -12.77 4.28
CA SER A 101 -8.59 -11.94 4.95
C SER A 101 -8.62 -10.49 4.44
N THR A 102 -7.60 -10.02 3.73
CA THR A 102 -7.43 -8.65 3.17
C THR A 102 -7.56 -7.46 4.14
N GLN A 103 -7.91 -7.72 5.41
CA GLN A 103 -7.84 -6.77 6.53
C GLN A 103 -6.40 -6.39 6.86
N HIS A 104 -5.45 -7.27 6.55
CA HIS A 104 -4.04 -7.10 6.84
C HIS A 104 -3.24 -6.85 5.56
N ALA A 105 -2.33 -5.89 5.64
CA ALA A 105 -1.42 -5.55 4.55
C ALA A 105 0.02 -5.57 5.07
N TYR A 106 0.91 -6.16 4.28
CA TYR A 106 2.34 -6.22 4.58
C TYR A 106 3.12 -5.48 3.51
N VAL A 107 4.04 -4.63 3.95
CA VAL A 107 5.00 -3.92 3.09
C VAL A 107 6.39 -4.22 3.59
N TYR A 108 7.37 -4.35 2.70
CA TYR A 108 8.75 -4.70 3.09
C TYR A 108 9.75 -3.69 2.55
N THR A 109 10.74 -3.37 3.38
CA THR A 109 11.95 -2.61 3.02
C THR A 109 13.18 -3.51 3.04
N SER A 110 14.20 -3.16 2.25
CA SER A 110 15.45 -3.93 2.18
C SER A 110 16.36 -3.67 3.38
N THR A 111 16.22 -2.52 4.03
CA THR A 111 16.98 -2.09 5.21
C THR A 111 16.03 -1.63 6.32
N GLN A 112 16.55 -1.51 7.54
CA GLN A 112 15.86 -0.86 8.64
C GLN A 112 15.47 0.56 8.23
N ASP A 113 14.26 0.99 8.54
CA ASP A 113 13.73 2.25 8.01
C ASP A 113 12.76 2.93 9.00
N THR A 114 12.32 4.13 8.62
CA THR A 114 11.35 4.96 9.33
C THR A 114 10.16 5.24 8.43
N LEU A 115 8.94 4.93 8.90
CA LEU A 115 7.71 5.23 8.18
C LEU A 115 7.39 6.73 8.29
N LEU A 116 7.41 7.45 7.18
CA LEU A 116 7.07 8.88 7.13
C LEU A 116 5.59 9.10 6.87
N SER A 117 4.97 8.26 6.03
CA SER A 117 3.53 8.26 5.81
C SER A 117 3.08 6.94 5.20
N ALA A 118 1.79 6.63 5.31
CA ALA A 118 1.17 5.64 4.44
C ALA A 118 -0.27 6.03 4.12
N THR A 119 -0.65 5.79 2.86
CA THR A 119 -1.99 5.98 2.34
C THR A 119 -2.44 4.69 1.67
N ALA A 120 -3.67 4.29 1.92
CA ALA A 120 -4.27 3.09 1.37
C ALA A 120 -5.55 3.42 0.62
N VAL A 121 -5.86 2.61 -0.39
CA VAL A 121 -7.22 2.47 -0.89
C VAL A 121 -7.83 1.27 -0.19
N VAL A 122 -9.04 1.45 0.35
CA VAL A 122 -9.78 0.40 1.04
C VAL A 122 -11.19 0.27 0.47
N ASN A 123 -11.74 -0.94 0.47
CA ASN A 123 -13.17 -1.18 0.24
C ASN A 123 -13.88 -0.90 1.58
N GLY A 124 -14.60 0.21 1.70
CA GLY A 124 -15.19 0.65 2.97
C GLY A 124 -15.09 2.16 3.16
N ALA A 125 -15.54 2.64 4.32
CA ALA A 125 -15.61 4.08 4.63
C ALA A 125 -14.51 4.58 5.59
N THR A 126 -13.68 3.69 6.15
CA THR A 126 -12.66 4.12 7.12
C THR A 126 -11.68 5.10 6.51
N LYS A 127 -11.39 6.18 7.22
CA LYS A 127 -10.36 7.16 6.83
C LYS A 127 -9.01 6.88 7.46
N SER A 128 -8.92 5.86 8.31
CA SER A 128 -7.68 5.51 8.98
C SER A 128 -7.44 4.02 9.12
N PHE A 129 -6.17 3.64 9.19
CA PHE A 129 -5.71 2.29 9.50
C PHE A 129 -4.46 2.35 10.39
N SER A 130 -4.06 1.23 10.97
CA SER A 130 -2.98 1.17 11.97
C SER A 130 -1.79 0.37 11.46
N LEU A 131 -0.59 0.73 11.96
CA LEU A 131 0.57 -0.15 11.97
C LEU A 131 0.45 -1.00 13.23
N LEU A 132 0.40 -2.31 13.09
CA LEU A 132 0.27 -3.24 14.22
C LEU A 132 1.64 -3.59 14.79
N HIS A 133 2.55 -4.02 13.93
CA HIS A 133 3.91 -4.38 14.31
C HIS A 133 4.86 -4.28 13.13
N VAL A 134 6.15 -4.27 13.44
CA VAL A 134 7.25 -4.45 12.49
C VAL A 134 7.86 -5.82 12.69
N CYS A 135 8.59 -6.32 11.71
CA CYS A 135 9.17 -7.66 11.74
C CYS A 135 10.50 -7.70 10.98
N GLY A 136 11.29 -8.73 11.27
CA GLY A 136 12.63 -8.90 10.72
C GLY A 136 13.72 -8.24 11.54
N ASP A 137 14.90 -8.84 11.47
CA ASP A 137 16.19 -8.37 11.98
C ASP A 137 17.27 -8.64 10.91
#